data_AF-A0A4Q2V4C2-F1
#
_entry.id   AF-A0A4Q2V4C2-F1
#
_cell.length_a   1.000
_cell.length_b   1.000
_cell.length_c   1.000
_cell.angle_alpha   90.00
_cell.angle_beta   90.00
_cell.angle_gamma   90.00
#
_symmetry.space_group_name_H-M   'P 1'
#
loop_
_entity.id
_entity.type
_entity.pdbx_description
1 polymer ?
#
loop_
_entity_poly.entity_id
_entity_poly.type
_entity_poly.pdbx_seq_one_letter_code
_entity_poly.pdbx_strand_id
1 'polypeptide(L)'
;MQKQANISKESSERVIDITDFDPTVVEAMLHFMYYFHYTNVSGVSAMVFDAQVYQIADKYGVRALKKHAKNKFGTAIEAGWTMDDFPSQSTWYTPPRRQTIEDFATWRWKRHT
;
A
#
# COMPACT_ATOMS: atom_id res chain seq x y z
N MET A 1 -4.86 2.05 -53.04
CA MET A 1 -3.91 2.08 -51.91
C MET A 1 -4.67 1.67 -50.66
N GLN A 2 -4.49 0.44 -50.18
CA GLN A 2 -5.17 -0.07 -48.97
C GLN A 2 -4.43 0.44 -47.74
N LYS A 3 -5.15 1.10 -46.82
CA LYS A 3 -4.61 1.62 -45.57
C LYS A 3 -4.52 0.44 -44.60
N GLN A 4 -3.31 -0.07 -44.37
CA GLN A 4 -3.08 -1.13 -43.38
C GLN A 4 -3.48 -0.58 -42.00
N ALA A 5 -4.55 -1.11 -41.42
CA ALA A 5 -4.93 -0.81 -40.05
C ALA A 5 -3.90 -1.50 -39.13
N ASN A 6 -3.04 -0.72 -38.48
CA ASN A 6 -2.18 -1.22 -37.41
C ASN A 6 -3.06 -1.57 -36.21
N ILE A 7 -3.58 -2.80 -36.22
CA ILE A 7 -4.27 -3.41 -35.08
C ILE A 7 -3.19 -3.71 -34.03
N SER A 8 -3.40 -3.23 -32.79
CA SER A 8 -2.50 -3.53 -31.66
C SER A 8 -2.41 -5.04 -31.45
N LYS A 9 -1.22 -5.55 -31.10
CA LYS A 9 -0.96 -6.99 -30.88
C LYS A 9 -1.97 -7.62 -29.89
N GLU A 10 -2.34 -6.86 -28.85
CA GLU A 10 -3.37 -7.21 -27.86
C GLU A 10 -4.75 -7.43 -28.50
N SER A 11 -5.13 -6.61 -29.48
CA SER A 11 -6.41 -6.69 -30.16
C SER A 11 -6.49 -7.89 -31.09
N SER A 12 -5.37 -8.29 -31.70
CA SER A 12 -5.29 -9.50 -32.53
C SER A 12 -5.23 -10.80 -31.71
N GLU A 13 -4.52 -10.78 -30.58
CA GLU A 13 -4.34 -11.97 -29.73
C GLU A 13 -5.52 -12.16 -28.75
N ARG A 14 -6.30 -11.10 -28.51
CA ARG A 14 -7.40 -11.05 -27.52
C ARG A 14 -6.94 -11.42 -26.10
N VAL A 15 -5.66 -11.22 -25.82
CA VAL A 15 -5.01 -11.47 -24.53
C VAL A 15 -4.37 -10.17 -24.07
N ILE A 16 -4.67 -9.80 -22.83
CA ILE A 16 -4.04 -8.68 -22.13
C ILE A 16 -3.11 -9.29 -21.09
N ASP A 17 -1.80 -9.10 -21.26
CA ASP A 17 -0.81 -9.58 -20.30
C ASP A 17 -0.58 -8.53 -19.20
N ILE A 18 -0.79 -8.92 -17.94
CA ILE A 18 -0.65 -8.04 -16.77
C ILE A 18 0.38 -8.66 -15.82
N THR A 19 1.61 -8.15 -15.89
CA THR A 19 2.75 -8.68 -15.10
C THR A 19 3.13 -7.79 -13.90
N ASP A 20 2.65 -6.55 -13.88
CA ASP A 20 3.04 -5.55 -12.87
C ASP A 20 2.30 -5.69 -11.53
N PHE A 21 1.26 -6.52 -11.46
CA PHE A 21 0.41 -6.66 -10.28
C PHE A 21 0.24 -8.12 -9.88
N ASP A 22 -0.01 -8.32 -8.59
CA ASP A 22 -0.40 -9.62 -8.08
C ASP A 22 -1.75 -10.07 -8.67
N PRO A 23 -1.93 -11.35 -9.03
CA PRO A 23 -3.17 -11.87 -9.58
C PRO A 23 -4.41 -11.55 -8.73
N THR A 24 -4.27 -11.52 -7.39
CA THR A 24 -5.39 -11.21 -6.48
C THR A 24 -5.87 -9.77 -6.59
N VAL A 25 -4.97 -8.83 -6.92
CA VAL A 25 -5.30 -7.42 -7.15
C VAL A 25 -6.00 -7.25 -8.50
N VAL A 26 -5.58 -8.01 -9.51
CA VAL A 26 -6.24 -8.06 -10.83
C VAL A 26 -7.63 -8.67 -10.72
N GLU A 27 -7.77 -9.76 -9.96
CA GLU A 27 -9.07 -10.39 -9.66
C GLU A 27 -10.00 -9.41 -8.94
N ALA A 28 -9.50 -8.66 -7.96
CA ALA A 28 -10.27 -7.62 -7.28
C ALA A 28 -10.75 -6.51 -8.25
N MET A 29 -9.91 -6.07 -9.19
CA MET A 29 -10.32 -5.13 -10.23
C MET A 29 -11.44 -5.71 -11.10
N LEU A 30 -11.30 -6.96 -11.55
CA LEU A 30 -12.31 -7.64 -12.37
C LEU A 30 -13.63 -7.81 -11.60
N HIS A 31 -13.57 -8.26 -10.34
CA HIS A 31 -14.75 -8.39 -9.48
C HIS A 31 -15.46 -7.06 -9.31
N PHE A 32 -14.71 -5.96 -9.14
CA PHE A 32 -15.32 -4.64 -9.09
C PHE A 32 -15.98 -4.25 -10.42
N MET A 33 -15.40 -4.58 -11.56
CA MET A 33 -15.99 -4.26 -12.87
C MET A 33 -17.32 -4.99 -13.11
N TYR A 34 -17.48 -6.22 -12.61
CA TYR A 34 -18.70 -7.01 -12.77
C TYR A 34 -19.74 -6.80 -11.66
N TYR A 35 -19.30 -6.67 -10.41
CA TYR A 35 -20.16 -6.66 -9.22
C TYR A 35 -20.14 -5.34 -8.45
N PHE A 36 -19.38 -4.34 -8.92
CA PHE A 36 -19.16 -3.05 -8.23
C PHE A 36 -18.60 -3.19 -6.80
N HIS A 37 -18.02 -4.35 -6.48
CA HIS A 37 -17.41 -4.65 -5.20
C HIS A 37 -16.24 -5.62 -5.35
N TYR A 38 -15.31 -5.58 -4.40
CA TYR A 38 -14.23 -6.55 -4.27
C TYR A 38 -13.97 -6.86 -2.79
N THR A 39 -13.43 -8.03 -2.48
CA THR A 39 -13.05 -8.43 -1.13
C THR A 39 -11.55 -8.70 -1.07
N ASN A 40 -10.95 -8.49 0.09
CA ASN A 40 -9.57 -8.89 0.29
C ASN A 40 -9.53 -10.38 0.62
N VAL A 41 -9.15 -11.19 -0.37
CA VAL A 41 -8.90 -12.64 -0.22
C VAL A 41 -7.43 -12.95 0.05
N SER A 42 -6.56 -11.98 -0.18
CA SER A 42 -5.12 -12.11 0.04
C SER A 42 -4.84 -11.90 1.54
N GLY A 43 -4.10 -12.80 2.17
CA GLY A 43 -3.77 -12.70 3.60
C GLY A 43 -2.91 -11.47 4.00
N VAL A 44 -2.72 -10.51 3.10
CA VAL A 44 -2.09 -9.22 3.37
C VAL A 44 -3.05 -8.27 4.10
N SER A 45 -2.49 -7.30 4.81
CA SER A 45 -3.27 -6.30 5.53
C SER A 45 -4.20 -5.54 4.58
N ALA A 46 -5.42 -5.26 5.05
CA ALA A 46 -6.44 -4.55 4.26
C ALA A 46 -5.90 -3.20 3.72
N MET A 47 -5.07 -2.52 4.50
CA MET A 47 -4.43 -1.26 4.10
C MET A 47 -3.51 -1.44 2.88
N VAL A 48 -2.64 -2.44 2.91
CA VAL A 48 -1.71 -2.71 1.78
C VAL A 48 -2.49 -3.15 0.56
N PHE A 49 -3.48 -4.02 0.74
CA PHE A 49 -4.32 -4.50 -0.35
C PHE A 49 -5.11 -3.38 -1.01
N ASP A 50 -5.81 -2.54 -0.25
CA ASP A 50 -6.58 -1.42 -0.79
C ASP A 50 -5.68 -0.38 -1.47
N ALA A 51 -4.44 -0.20 -1.00
CA ALA A 51 -3.45 0.65 -1.67
C ALA A 51 -3.02 0.08 -3.03
N GLN A 52 -2.81 -1.24 -3.13
CA GLN A 52 -2.50 -1.91 -4.39
C GLN A 52 -3.68 -1.83 -5.38
N VAL A 53 -4.91 -2.04 -4.89
CA VAL A 53 -6.13 -1.89 -5.70
C VAL A 53 -6.30 -0.44 -6.17
N TYR A 54 -5.90 0.55 -5.38
CA TYR A 54 -5.86 1.94 -5.82
C TYR A 54 -4.83 2.17 -6.95
N GLN A 55 -3.65 1.54 -6.88
CA GLN A 55 -2.61 1.65 -7.91
C GLN A 55 -3.06 1.05 -9.25
N ILE A 56 -3.66 -0.15 -9.24
CA ILE A 56 -4.16 -0.78 -10.48
C ILE A 56 -5.31 0.04 -11.09
N ALA A 57 -6.18 0.59 -10.24
CA ALA A 57 -7.28 1.45 -10.70
C ALA A 57 -6.79 2.73 -11.37
N ASP A 58 -5.68 3.30 -10.89
CA ASP A 58 -5.05 4.46 -11.51
C ASP A 58 -4.40 4.11 -12.86
N LYS A 59 -3.68 2.98 -12.92
CA LYS A 59 -3.01 2.52 -14.15
C LYS A 59 -4.00 2.25 -15.28
N TYR A 60 -5.12 1.59 -14.99
CA TYR A 60 -6.14 1.25 -16.00
C TYR A 60 -7.26 2.30 -16.10
N GLY A 61 -7.16 3.43 -15.40
CA GLY A 61 -8.12 4.54 -15.52
C GLY A 61 -9.53 4.24 -14.97
N VAL A 62 -9.68 3.28 -14.06
CA VAL A 62 -10.97 2.89 -13.47
C VAL A 62 -11.33 3.82 -12.33
N ARG A 63 -11.87 5.00 -12.66
CA ARG A 63 -12.20 6.09 -11.70
C ARG A 63 -13.08 5.64 -10.54
N ALA A 64 -14.08 4.79 -10.80
CA ALA A 64 -15.00 4.30 -9.78
C ALA A 64 -14.29 3.40 -8.76
N LEU A 65 -13.44 2.48 -9.23
CA LEU A 65 -12.62 1.61 -8.39
C LEU A 65 -11.65 2.43 -7.54
N LYS A 66 -10.99 3.42 -8.15
CA LYS A 66 -10.06 4.31 -7.46
C LYS A 66 -10.72 5.03 -6.28
N LYS A 67 -11.93 5.56 -6.47
CA LYS A 67 -12.71 6.18 -5.40
C LYS A 67 -13.12 5.16 -4.33
N HIS A 68 -13.54 3.96 -4.74
CA HIS A 68 -13.96 2.90 -3.81
C HIS A 68 -12.80 2.41 -2.94
N ALA A 69 -11.65 2.13 -3.55
CA ALA A 69 -10.43 1.72 -2.85
C ALA A 69 -9.92 2.78 -1.88
N LYS A 70 -9.96 4.07 -2.27
CA LYS A 70 -9.61 5.19 -1.37
C LYS A 70 -10.49 5.21 -0.11
N ASN A 71 -11.80 5.01 -0.27
CA ASN A 71 -12.72 5.02 0.86
C ASN A 71 -12.46 3.82 1.79
N LYS A 72 -12.30 2.62 1.23
CA LYS A 72 -11.96 1.41 2.00
C LYS A 72 -10.64 1.53 2.75
N PHE A 73 -9.63 2.08 2.10
CA PHE A 73 -8.34 2.37 2.72
C PHE A 73 -8.48 3.32 3.91
N GLY A 74 -9.32 4.36 3.80
CA GLY A 74 -9.63 5.26 4.91
C GLY A 74 -10.27 4.54 6.10
N THR A 75 -11.25 3.66 5.84
CA THR A 75 -11.85 2.83 6.89
C THR A 75 -10.86 1.85 7.51
N ALA A 76 -9.96 1.27 6.71
CA ALA A 76 -8.90 0.39 7.20
C ALA A 76 -7.87 1.13 8.07
N ILE A 77 -7.56 2.39 7.73
CA ILE A 77 -6.80 3.31 8.59
C ILE A 77 -7.55 3.49 9.91
N GLU A 78 -8.78 3.98 9.91
CA GLU A 78 -9.51 4.24 11.15
C GLU A 78 -9.60 3.00 12.06
N ALA A 79 -9.84 1.82 11.48
CA ALA A 79 -9.84 0.55 12.21
C ALA A 79 -8.45 0.16 12.73
N GLY A 80 -7.39 0.30 11.91
CA GLY A 80 -6.02 -0.09 12.26
C GLY A 80 -5.35 0.86 13.26
N TRP A 81 -5.67 2.16 13.23
CA TRP A 81 -5.19 3.14 14.21
C TRP A 81 -5.85 2.97 15.59
N THR A 82 -7.01 2.31 15.65
CA THR A 82 -7.68 1.99 16.91
C THR A 82 -7.08 0.75 17.59
N MET A 83 -6.28 -0.04 16.86
CA MET A 83 -5.47 -1.10 17.48
C MET A 83 -4.22 -0.45 18.09
N ASP A 84 -4.15 -0.49 19.42
CA ASP A 84 -3.05 -0.02 20.29
C ASP A 84 -1.75 -0.86 20.13
N ASP A 85 -1.47 -1.32 18.91
CA ASP A 85 -0.31 -2.14 18.54
C ASP A 85 0.74 -1.30 17.78
N PHE A 86 0.64 0.02 17.89
CA PHE A 86 1.81 0.87 17.73
C PHE A 86 2.64 0.71 19.00
N PRO A 87 3.89 0.19 18.93
CA PRO A 87 4.73 0.09 20.11
C PRO A 87 4.83 1.47 20.75
N SER A 88 4.13 1.62 21.86
CA SER A 88 4.15 2.83 22.65
C SER A 88 5.58 2.99 23.13
N GLN A 89 6.26 3.96 22.53
CA GLN A 89 7.59 4.40 22.90
C GLN A 89 8.71 3.45 22.45
N SER A 90 9.49 3.98 21.49
CA SER A 90 10.92 3.73 21.37
C SER A 90 11.55 3.44 22.74
N THR A 91 11.73 2.16 23.05
CA THR A 91 12.45 1.70 24.23
C THR A 91 13.96 1.92 24.09
N TRP A 92 14.43 2.50 22.98
CA TRP A 92 15.86 2.55 22.69
C TRP A 92 16.61 3.70 23.35
N TYR A 93 16.00 4.82 23.77
CA TYR A 93 16.71 5.81 24.59
C TYR A 93 15.74 6.67 25.41
N THR A 94 15.52 6.32 26.67
CA THR A 94 15.12 7.28 27.70
C THR A 94 16.41 7.84 28.30
N PRO A 95 16.89 9.03 27.90
CA PRO A 95 18.05 9.61 28.57
C PRO A 95 17.72 9.75 30.07
N PRO A 96 18.64 9.37 30.97
CA PRO A 96 18.44 9.56 32.40
C PRO A 96 18.05 11.02 32.63
N ARG A 97 17.01 11.24 33.46
CA ARG A 97 16.55 12.57 33.88
C ARG A 97 17.80 13.41 34.16
N ARG A 98 17.99 14.50 33.41
CA ARG A 98 19.15 15.41 33.55
C ARG A 98 19.21 15.87 35.00
N GLN A 99 20.02 15.23 35.83
CA GLN A 99 20.22 15.64 37.22
C GLN A 99 21.36 16.64 37.31
N THR A 100 22.45 16.47 36.54
CA THR A 100 23.54 17.45 36.48
C THR A 100 24.27 17.45 35.12
N ILE A 101 24.91 18.57 34.79
CA ILE A 101 25.77 18.75 33.59
C ILE A 101 27.10 17.98 33.68
N GLU A 102 27.49 17.55 34.89
CA GLU A 102 28.73 16.82 35.16
C GLU A 102 28.66 15.36 34.66
N ASP A 103 27.49 14.72 34.72
CA ASP A 103 27.27 13.36 34.21
C ASP A 103 27.29 13.27 32.68
N PHE A 104 27.08 14.39 31.99
CA PHE A 104 27.06 14.40 30.52
C PHE A 104 28.47 14.31 29.92
N ALA A 105 29.48 14.81 30.64
CA ALA A 105 30.87 14.76 30.23
C ALA A 105 31.42 13.32 30.31
N THR A 106 31.10 12.57 31.38
CA THR A 106 31.59 11.20 31.58
C THR A 106 31.01 10.21 30.56
N TRP A 107 29.77 10.43 30.10
CA TRP A 107 29.12 9.58 29.09
C TRP A 107 29.74 9.73 27.68
N ARG A 108 30.24 10.92 27.34
CA ARG A 108 30.78 11.19 25.99
C ARG A 108 32.15 10.54 25.77
N TRP A 109 32.95 10.39 26.82
CA TRP A 109 34.30 9.80 26.71
C TRP A 109 34.30 8.26 26.64
N LYS A 110 33.26 7.60 27.18
CA LYS A 110 33.17 6.12 27.16
C LYS A 110 32.78 5.49 25.81
N ARG A 111 32.43 6.29 24.81
CA ARG A 111 31.99 5.80 23.48
C ARG A 111 33.10 5.76 22.43
N HIS A 112 34.30 6.24 22.76
CA HIS A 112 35.46 6.30 21.87
C HIS A 112 36.74 5.83 22.56
N THR A 113 36.75 4.57 23.00
CA THR A 113 37.92 3.68 23.16
C THR A 113 37.40 2.25 23.15
#